data_AF-A0A0Q0HUJ2-F1
#
_entry.id   AF-A0A0Q0HUJ2-F1
#
_cell.length_a   1.000
_cell.length_b   1.000
_cell.length_c   1.000
_cell.angle_alpha   90.00
_cell.angle_beta   90.00
_cell.angle_gamma   90.00
#
_symmetry.space_group_name_H-M   'P 1'
#
loop_
_entity.id
_entity.type
_entity.pdbx_description
1 polymer ?
#
loop_
_entity_poly.entity_id
_entity_poly.type
_entity_poly.pdbx_seq_one_letter_code
_entity_poly.pdbx_strand_id
1 'polypeptide(L)'
;MSTRLIIFLFLFYPAALYAKIGPVTWESLVDGSEIVALVKIKNIEVVDDGHGTTKVIIVDLLKGSQSSNEINVSWHLSTVSSALYDIHGYHLLFLKKTEDGKYKQSVIGRSFWKLYGRNRENLTISLEAKDPRLSTIIELPSEFYKIESVPVRNGTIGYIDSRIVSYKKLKKYFNQ
;
A
#
# COMPACT_ATOMS: atom_id res chain seq x y z
N MET A 1 -32.24 -57.47 -1.40
CA MET A 1 -30.84 -57.16 -1.05
C MET A 1 -30.56 -55.73 -1.49
N SER A 2 -30.30 -54.84 -0.54
CA SER A 2 -30.09 -53.41 -0.77
C SER A 2 -28.64 -53.16 -1.18
N THR A 3 -28.42 -52.71 -2.42
CA THR A 3 -27.11 -52.27 -2.88
C THR A 3 -26.85 -50.89 -2.28
N ARG A 4 -25.93 -50.83 -1.32
CA ARG A 4 -25.55 -49.58 -0.66
C ARG A 4 -24.81 -48.68 -1.65
N LEU A 5 -25.36 -47.48 -1.82
CA LEU A 5 -24.75 -46.35 -2.51
C LEU A 5 -23.46 -45.96 -1.78
N ILE A 6 -22.29 -46.19 -2.39
CA ILE A 6 -21.02 -45.65 -1.90
C ILE A 6 -20.85 -44.28 -2.55
N ILE A 7 -21.23 -43.23 -1.82
CA ILE A 7 -20.88 -41.85 -2.19
C ILE A 7 -19.40 -41.69 -1.90
N PHE A 8 -18.59 -41.67 -2.95
CA PHE A 8 -17.21 -41.19 -2.88
C PHE A 8 -17.26 -39.67 -2.68
N LEU A 9 -17.23 -39.21 -1.43
CA LEU A 9 -16.97 -37.82 -1.10
C LEU A 9 -15.48 -37.58 -1.37
N PHE A 10 -15.13 -37.22 -2.61
CA PHE A 10 -13.79 -36.75 -2.91
C PHE A 10 -13.56 -35.48 -2.10
N LEU A 11 -12.69 -35.62 -1.11
CA LEU A 11 -12.11 -34.56 -0.30
C LEU A 11 -11.76 -33.38 -1.21
N PHE A 12 -12.49 -32.28 -1.06
CA PHE A 12 -12.03 -30.97 -1.50
C PHE A 12 -10.75 -30.68 -0.73
N TYR A 13 -9.61 -31.14 -1.25
CA TYR A 13 -8.32 -30.55 -0.91
C TYR A 13 -8.48 -29.07 -1.24
N PRO A 14 -8.42 -28.14 -0.27
CA PRO A 14 -8.24 -26.76 -0.62
C PRO A 14 -6.85 -26.69 -1.23
N ALA A 15 -6.76 -26.83 -2.55
CA ALA A 15 -5.62 -26.31 -3.27
C ALA A 15 -5.49 -24.88 -2.75
N ALA A 16 -4.40 -24.60 -2.03
CA ALA A 16 -4.12 -23.26 -1.56
C ALA A 16 -4.10 -22.38 -2.81
N LEU A 17 -5.22 -21.73 -3.08
CA LEU A 17 -5.37 -20.74 -4.12
C LEU A 17 -4.50 -19.59 -3.64
N TYR A 18 -3.23 -19.65 -4.01
CA TYR A 18 -2.33 -18.51 -3.98
C TYR A 18 -2.86 -17.54 -5.04
N ALA A 19 -3.95 -16.86 -4.70
CA ALA A 19 -4.56 -15.84 -5.53
C ALA A 19 -3.49 -14.78 -5.77
N LYS A 20 -2.94 -14.77 -6.99
CA LYS A 20 -1.98 -13.75 -7.40
C LYS A 20 -2.67 -12.41 -7.25
N ILE A 21 -2.03 -11.50 -6.52
CA ILE A 21 -2.66 -10.21 -6.21
C ILE A 21 -2.91 -9.47 -7.53
N GLY A 22 -4.18 -9.20 -7.85
CA GLY A 22 -4.58 -8.65 -9.14
C GLY A 22 -4.03 -7.24 -9.39
N PRO A 23 -3.89 -6.82 -10.65
CA PRO A 23 -3.43 -5.47 -10.99
C PRO A 23 -4.42 -4.41 -10.50
N VAL A 24 -3.91 -3.21 -10.23
CA VAL A 24 -4.68 -2.03 -9.82
C VAL A 24 -4.23 -0.88 -10.69
N THR A 25 -5.15 -0.22 -11.39
CA THR A 25 -4.80 0.98 -12.17
C THR A 25 -4.48 2.15 -11.24
N TRP A 26 -3.57 3.02 -11.68
CA TRP A 26 -3.26 4.25 -10.94
C TRP A 26 -4.52 5.09 -10.68
N GLU A 27 -5.38 5.23 -11.69
CA GLU A 27 -6.66 5.94 -11.59
C GLU A 27 -7.54 5.34 -10.48
N SER A 28 -7.72 4.01 -10.46
CA SER A 28 -8.52 3.35 -9.43
C SER A 28 -7.96 3.57 -8.02
N LEU A 29 -6.63 3.59 -7.86
CA LEU A 29 -5.98 3.89 -6.58
C LEU A 29 -6.27 5.33 -6.13
N VAL A 30 -6.17 6.29 -7.05
CA VAL A 30 -6.39 7.71 -6.76
C VAL A 30 -7.87 7.98 -6.49
N ASP A 31 -8.77 7.48 -7.32
CA ASP A 31 -10.22 7.72 -7.22
C ASP A 31 -10.83 7.05 -6.01
N GLY A 32 -10.35 5.84 -5.68
CA GLY A 32 -10.71 5.16 -4.43
C GLY A 32 -10.17 5.84 -3.17
N SER A 33 -9.42 6.93 -3.29
CA SER A 33 -8.84 7.68 -2.18
C SER A 33 -9.49 9.05 -2.01
N GLU A 34 -10.06 9.28 -0.83
CA GLU A 34 -10.52 10.61 -0.39
C GLU A 34 -9.36 11.49 0.07
N ILE A 35 -8.32 10.88 0.64
CA ILE A 35 -7.10 11.58 1.05
C ILE A 35 -5.89 10.92 0.41
N VAL A 36 -5.01 11.75 -0.15
CA VAL A 36 -3.64 11.36 -0.48
C VAL A 36 -2.70 12.31 0.25
N ALA A 37 -1.82 11.77 1.09
CA ALA A 37 -0.99 12.61 1.96
C ALA A 37 0.40 12.02 2.20
N LEU A 38 1.39 12.90 2.29
CA LEU A 38 2.69 12.60 2.85
C LEU A 38 2.60 12.74 4.37
N VAL A 39 2.98 11.70 5.11
CA VAL A 39 2.85 11.67 6.56
C VAL A 39 4.11 11.15 7.25
N LYS A 40 4.19 11.40 8.56
CA LYS A 40 5.07 10.69 9.49
C LYS A 40 4.24 9.90 10.48
N ILE A 41 4.67 8.69 10.79
CA ILE A 41 4.02 7.87 11.81
C ILE A 41 4.40 8.42 13.19
N LYS A 42 3.40 8.67 14.04
CA LYS A 42 3.57 9.17 15.41
C LYS A 42 3.47 8.05 16.42
N ASN A 43 2.46 7.19 16.28
CA ASN A 43 2.23 6.06 17.16
C ASN A 43 1.54 4.91 16.41
N ILE A 44 1.78 3.69 16.86
CA ILE A 44 1.08 2.48 16.41
C ILE A 44 0.47 1.82 17.65
N GLU A 45 -0.82 1.57 17.61
CA GLU A 45 -1.57 0.92 18.67
C GLU A 45 -2.23 -0.34 18.13
N VAL A 46 -1.97 -1.47 18.79
CA VAL A 46 -2.64 -2.74 18.50
C VAL A 46 -3.88 -2.81 19.39
N VAL A 47 -5.04 -3.01 18.76
CA VAL A 47 -6.33 -3.04 19.47
C VAL A 47 -6.67 -4.48 19.87
N ASP A 48 -6.45 -5.44 18.98
CA ASP A 48 -6.70 -6.86 19.20
C ASP A 48 -5.82 -7.74 18.27
N ASP A 49 -6.06 -9.05 18.29
CA ASP A 49 -5.42 -10.04 17.42
C ASP A 49 -5.83 -9.84 15.96
N GLY A 50 -5.15 -8.91 15.29
CA GLY A 50 -5.35 -8.65 13.86
C GLY A 50 -5.61 -7.20 13.54
N HIS A 51 -6.12 -6.40 14.48
CA HIS A 51 -6.48 -5.01 14.23
C HIS A 51 -5.58 -4.03 14.98
N GLY A 52 -5.38 -2.88 14.37
CA GLY A 52 -4.70 -1.77 15.01
C GLY A 52 -5.00 -0.45 14.35
N THR A 53 -4.45 0.60 14.96
CA THR A 53 -4.56 1.96 14.50
C THR A 53 -3.18 2.60 14.47
N THR A 54 -2.85 3.26 13.37
CA THR A 54 -1.65 4.08 13.24
C THR A 54 -2.04 5.55 13.28
N LYS A 55 -1.54 6.28 14.27
CA LYS A 55 -1.65 7.73 14.32
C LYS A 55 -0.54 8.35 13.49
N VAL A 56 -0.90 9.20 12.54
CA VAL A 56 0.05 9.85 11.64
C VAL A 56 -0.11 11.37 11.69
N ILE A 57 0.99 12.07 11.46
CA ILE A 57 1.05 13.53 11.30
C ILE A 57 1.17 13.82 9.80
N ILE A 58 0.23 14.59 9.26
CA ILE A 58 0.24 15.06 7.88
C ILE A 58 1.35 16.10 7.72
N VAL A 59 2.26 15.84 6.79
CA VAL A 59 3.35 16.74 6.40
C VAL A 59 3.03 17.48 5.10
N ASP A 60 2.34 16.80 4.18
CA ASP A 60 1.80 17.39 2.97
C ASP A 60 0.47 16.72 2.63
N LEU A 61 -0.51 17.53 2.25
CA LEU A 61 -1.78 17.04 1.72
C LEU A 61 -1.76 17.21 0.20
N LEU A 62 -1.84 16.10 -0.54
CA LEU A 62 -1.86 16.10 -1.99
C LEU A 62 -3.30 16.07 -2.54
N LYS A 63 -4.20 15.30 -1.90
CA LYS A 63 -5.61 15.21 -2.27
C LYS A 63 -6.49 15.23 -1.02
N GLY A 64 -7.65 15.85 -1.12
CA GLY A 64 -8.68 15.89 -0.08
C GLY A 64 -8.54 17.11 0.83
N SER A 65 -9.31 17.09 1.93
CA SER A 65 -9.27 18.11 2.98
C SER A 65 -9.31 17.46 4.36
N GLN A 66 -8.73 18.13 5.36
CA GLN A 66 -8.78 17.71 6.76
C GLN A 66 -8.86 18.90 7.70
N SER A 67 -9.57 18.72 8.82
CA SER A 67 -9.64 19.69 9.91
C SER A 67 -8.47 19.58 10.88
N SER A 68 -7.74 18.47 10.86
CA SER A 68 -6.64 18.16 11.77
C SER A 68 -5.39 17.74 11.00
N ASN A 69 -4.22 18.15 11.49
CA ASN A 69 -2.93 17.68 10.99
C ASN A 69 -2.58 16.27 11.50
N GLU A 70 -3.35 15.73 12.43
CA GLU A 70 -3.23 14.35 12.91
C GLU A 70 -4.45 13.53 12.49
N ILE A 71 -4.22 12.34 11.93
CA ILE A 71 -5.27 11.39 11.57
C ILE A 71 -4.94 10.00 12.11
N ASN A 72 -6.00 9.25 12.44
CA ASN A 72 -5.90 7.85 12.83
C ASN A 72 -6.26 6.97 11.64
N VAL A 73 -5.38 6.03 11.30
CA VAL A 73 -5.58 5.08 10.20
C VAL A 73 -5.74 3.69 10.77
N SER A 74 -6.94 3.12 10.63
CA SER A 74 -7.24 1.75 11.04
C SER A 74 -6.72 0.75 10.01
N TRP A 75 -6.19 -0.36 10.50
CA TRP A 75 -5.63 -1.43 9.66
C TRP A 75 -5.92 -2.82 10.24
N HIS A 76 -5.80 -3.82 9.35
CA HIS A 76 -5.87 -5.24 9.70
C HIS A 76 -4.64 -5.98 9.16
N LEU A 77 -4.03 -6.87 9.95
CA LEU A 77 -2.77 -7.58 9.65
C LEU A 77 -2.77 -8.24 8.27
N SER A 78 -3.89 -8.85 7.86
CA SER A 78 -3.99 -9.54 6.56
C SER A 78 -3.98 -8.60 5.35
N THR A 79 -4.19 -7.30 5.57
CA THR A 79 -4.43 -6.33 4.50
C THR A 79 -3.44 -5.17 4.48
N VAL A 80 -2.74 -4.97 5.59
CA VAL A 80 -1.83 -3.84 5.80
C VAL A 80 -0.49 -4.06 5.09
N SER A 81 0.08 -2.98 4.54
CA SER A 81 1.46 -3.03 4.04
C SER A 81 2.42 -2.98 5.22
N SER A 82 3.55 -3.69 5.09
CA SER A 82 4.63 -3.68 6.08
C SER A 82 5.18 -2.28 6.34
N ALA A 83 5.00 -1.34 5.40
CA ALA A 83 5.37 0.05 5.54
C ALA A 83 4.74 0.75 6.76
N LEU A 84 3.57 0.30 7.24
CA LEU A 84 2.92 0.90 8.41
C LEU A 84 3.56 0.53 9.75
N TYR A 85 4.47 -0.43 9.79
CA TYR A 85 5.22 -0.80 11.01
C TYR A 85 6.54 -0.06 11.15
N ASP A 86 6.93 0.68 10.13
CA ASP A 86 8.19 1.40 10.12
C ASP A 86 7.95 2.84 10.56
N ILE A 87 8.01 3.08 11.87
CA ILE A 87 7.77 4.40 12.45
C ILE A 87 8.78 5.46 11.96
N HIS A 88 9.88 5.04 11.34
CA HIS A 88 10.96 5.93 10.91
C HIS A 88 10.85 6.24 9.41
N GLY A 89 10.49 7.49 9.11
CA GLY A 89 10.58 8.06 7.78
C GLY A 89 9.29 8.69 7.30
N TYR A 90 9.24 8.91 5.99
CA TYR A 90 8.09 9.50 5.32
C TYR A 90 7.28 8.42 4.61
N HIS A 91 5.97 8.53 4.72
CA HIS A 91 5.03 7.60 4.09
C HIS A 91 4.05 8.37 3.22
N LEU A 92 3.82 7.88 2.01
CA LEU A 92 2.74 8.36 1.16
C LEU A 92 1.53 7.44 1.37
N LEU A 93 0.42 8.02 1.78
CA LEU A 93 -0.81 7.31 2.10
C LEU A 93 -1.91 7.61 1.09
N PHE A 94 -2.66 6.57 0.73
CA PHE A 94 -3.87 6.61 -0.09
C PHE A 94 -5.04 6.08 0.76
N LEU A 95 -5.89 6.98 1.24
CA LEU A 95 -6.87 6.67 2.28
C LEU A 95 -8.29 6.94 1.81
N LYS A 96 -9.20 6.10 2.27
CA LYS A 96 -10.65 6.34 2.23
C LYS A 96 -11.22 6.41 3.63
N LYS A 97 -12.30 7.16 3.77
CA LYS A 97 -13.08 7.32 4.97
C LYS A 97 -14.06 6.16 5.09
N THR A 98 -14.26 5.70 6.31
CA THR A 98 -15.30 4.74 6.65
C THR A 98 -16.58 5.46 7.06
N GLU A 99 -17.69 4.72 7.12
CA GLU A 99 -18.99 5.24 7.57
C GLU A 99 -18.93 5.80 8.99
N ASP A 100 -18.08 5.22 9.87
CA ASP A 100 -17.82 5.73 11.22
C ASP A 100 -16.84 6.93 11.26
N GLY A 101 -16.46 7.45 10.08
CA GLY A 101 -15.65 8.64 9.93
C GLY A 101 -14.13 8.46 10.12
N LYS A 102 -13.66 7.23 10.34
CA LYS A 102 -12.23 6.89 10.44
C LYS A 102 -11.59 6.74 9.07
N TYR A 103 -10.25 6.67 9.03
CA TYR A 103 -9.52 6.41 7.79
C TYR A 103 -9.03 4.97 7.72
N LYS A 104 -9.11 4.39 6.52
CA LYS A 104 -8.48 3.10 6.18
C LYS A 104 -7.85 3.18 4.80
N GLN A 105 -7.08 2.15 4.44
CA GLN A 105 -6.54 2.00 3.09
C GLN A 105 -7.62 2.05 2.00
N SER A 106 -7.36 2.82 0.95
CA SER A 106 -8.20 2.82 -0.26
C SER A 106 -8.17 1.46 -0.98
N VAL A 107 -6.96 0.93 -1.20
CA VAL A 107 -6.68 -0.33 -1.87
C VAL A 107 -5.76 -1.19 -1.01
N ILE A 108 -6.23 -2.40 -0.70
CA ILE A 108 -5.52 -3.38 0.14
C ILE A 108 -4.09 -3.61 -0.37
N GLY A 109 -3.12 -3.44 0.53
CA GLY A 109 -1.70 -3.67 0.28
C GLY A 109 -0.99 -2.64 -0.62
N ARG A 110 -1.71 -1.66 -1.22
CA ARG A 110 -1.13 -0.64 -2.13
C ARG A 110 -1.25 0.77 -1.61
N SER A 111 -1.92 0.99 -0.49
CA SER A 111 -2.20 2.33 0.02
C SER A 111 -1.10 2.96 0.85
N PHE A 112 -0.03 2.23 1.20
CA PHE A 112 1.02 2.73 2.09
C PHE A 112 2.39 2.55 1.48
N TRP A 113 3.04 3.66 1.15
CA TRP A 113 4.32 3.65 0.46
C TRP A 113 5.37 4.26 1.36
N LYS A 114 6.34 3.45 1.80
CA LYS A 114 7.51 4.01 2.49
C LYS A 114 8.42 4.69 1.48
N LEU A 115 8.64 5.99 1.65
CA LEU A 115 9.53 6.78 0.81
C LEU A 115 10.93 6.88 1.43
N TYR A 116 11.94 6.89 0.58
CA TYR A 116 13.35 6.95 0.96
C TYR A 116 14.00 8.20 0.37
N GLY A 117 14.85 8.86 1.13
CA GLY A 117 15.57 10.05 0.68
C GLY A 117 16.17 10.81 1.86
N ARG A 118 17.17 11.65 1.58
CA ARG A 118 17.83 12.47 2.62
C ARG A 118 16.99 13.67 3.05
N ASN A 119 16.12 14.16 2.18
CA ASN A 119 15.22 15.27 2.43
C ASN A 119 13.91 15.10 1.66
N ARG A 120 12.91 15.94 1.97
CA ARG A 120 11.55 15.85 1.42
C ARG A 120 11.49 15.96 -0.11
N GLU A 121 12.33 16.81 -0.70
CA GLU A 121 12.36 17.04 -2.15
C GLU A 121 12.88 15.84 -2.95
N ASN A 122 13.68 14.97 -2.32
CA ASN A 122 14.32 13.82 -2.96
C ASN A 122 13.73 12.48 -2.50
N LEU A 123 12.52 12.49 -1.94
CA LEU A 123 11.84 11.27 -1.54
C LEU A 123 11.42 10.45 -2.76
N THR A 124 11.79 9.16 -2.75
CA THR A 124 11.48 8.21 -3.82
C THR A 124 11.04 6.86 -3.26
N ILE A 125 10.41 6.05 -4.11
CA ILE A 125 10.13 4.64 -3.83
C ILE A 125 10.35 3.81 -5.10
N SER A 126 10.89 2.61 -4.94
CA SER A 126 10.98 1.61 -6.01
C SER A 126 9.79 0.67 -5.88
N LEU A 127 8.90 0.62 -6.87
CA LEU A 127 7.67 -0.18 -6.75
C LEU A 127 7.92 -1.69 -6.80
N GLU A 128 8.97 -2.14 -7.49
CA GLU A 128 9.27 -3.55 -7.71
C GLU A 128 10.18 -4.11 -6.61
N ALA A 129 11.22 -3.39 -6.21
CA ALA A 129 12.23 -3.93 -5.30
C ALA A 129 11.95 -3.73 -3.80
N LYS A 130 10.95 -2.94 -3.42
CA LYS A 130 10.66 -2.64 -1.99
C LYS A 130 9.43 -3.35 -1.44
N ASP A 131 8.33 -3.36 -2.17
CA ASP A 131 7.11 -4.05 -1.79
C ASP A 131 6.48 -4.68 -3.04
N PRO A 132 6.51 -6.03 -3.18
CA PRO A 132 5.97 -6.73 -4.35
C PRO A 132 4.52 -6.36 -4.69
N ARG A 133 3.73 -5.90 -3.71
CA ARG A 133 2.34 -5.49 -3.91
C ARG A 133 2.23 -4.20 -4.73
N LEU A 134 3.25 -3.35 -4.68
CA LEU A 134 3.28 -2.09 -5.43
C LEU A 134 3.63 -2.31 -6.91
N SER A 135 4.34 -3.38 -7.24
CA SER A 135 4.62 -3.75 -8.64
C SER A 135 3.34 -3.95 -9.47
N THR A 136 2.22 -4.29 -8.82
CA THR A 136 0.93 -4.52 -9.49
C THR A 136 0.16 -3.23 -9.79
N ILE A 137 0.71 -2.07 -9.44
CA ILE A 137 0.11 -0.78 -9.81
C ILE A 137 0.44 -0.54 -11.27
N ILE A 138 -0.56 -0.57 -12.15
CA ILE A 138 -0.41 -0.42 -13.60
C ILE A 138 -0.88 0.95 -14.05
N GLU A 139 -0.57 1.31 -15.30
CA GLU A 139 -1.00 2.58 -15.90
C GLU A 139 -0.56 3.82 -15.09
N LEU A 140 0.53 3.67 -14.33
CA LEU A 140 1.16 4.80 -13.66
C LEU A 140 1.68 5.75 -14.75
N PRO A 141 1.33 7.05 -14.72
CA PRO A 141 1.83 8.02 -15.67
C PRO A 141 3.36 8.05 -15.72
N SER A 142 3.90 7.96 -16.93
CA SER A 142 5.34 7.80 -17.17
C SER A 142 6.18 8.94 -16.60
N GLU A 143 5.58 10.13 -16.50
CA GLU A 143 6.19 11.30 -15.92
C GLU A 143 6.54 11.09 -14.44
N PHE A 144 5.83 10.26 -13.68
CA PHE A 144 6.04 10.11 -12.22
C PHE A 144 7.30 9.35 -11.85
N TYR A 145 7.78 8.51 -12.77
CA TYR A 145 8.89 7.60 -12.49
C TYR A 145 10.01 7.73 -13.51
N LYS A 146 11.09 7.02 -13.19
CA LYS A 146 12.14 6.61 -14.12
C LYS A 146 12.35 5.12 -13.90
N ILE A 147 12.83 4.42 -14.91
CA ILE A 147 13.22 3.02 -14.77
C ILE A 147 14.68 3.01 -14.35
N GLU A 148 15.00 2.34 -13.24
CA GLU A 148 16.36 2.09 -12.79
C GLU A 148 16.54 0.64 -12.41
N SER A 149 17.71 0.08 -12.73
CA SER A 149 18.09 -1.25 -12.28
C SER A 149 18.53 -1.18 -10.82
N VAL A 150 17.81 -1.86 -9.93
CA VAL A 150 18.03 -1.82 -8.48
C VAL A 150 18.28 -3.23 -7.94
N PRO A 151 19.09 -3.38 -6.88
CA PRO A 151 19.33 -4.69 -6.29
C PRO A 151 18.05 -5.26 -5.69
N VAL A 152 17.78 -6.54 -5.97
CA VAL A 152 16.66 -7.27 -5.37
C VAL A 152 16.90 -7.43 -3.87
N ARG A 153 15.90 -7.07 -3.04
CA ARG A 153 15.96 -7.35 -1.59
C ARG A 153 15.67 -8.84 -1.35
N ASN A 154 16.37 -9.46 -0.39
CA ASN A 154 16.28 -10.86 0.08
C ASN A 154 17.39 -11.84 -0.38
N GLY A 155 18.62 -11.37 -0.59
CA GLY A 155 19.79 -12.24 -0.65
C GLY A 155 20.02 -12.97 -1.98
N THR A 156 19.16 -12.77 -2.98
CA THR A 156 19.43 -13.19 -4.35
C THR A 156 20.35 -12.17 -5.02
N ILE A 157 21.50 -12.62 -5.53
CA ILE A 157 22.36 -11.78 -6.37
C ILE A 157 21.57 -11.48 -7.65
N GLY A 158 21.10 -10.25 -7.82
CA GLY A 158 20.33 -9.86 -8.98
C GLY A 158 19.88 -8.40 -8.93
N TYR A 159 19.74 -7.82 -10.11
CA TYR A 159 19.11 -6.53 -10.30
C TYR A 159 17.72 -6.73 -10.92
N ILE A 160 16.80 -5.84 -10.59
CA ILE A 160 15.48 -5.76 -11.21
C ILE A 160 15.26 -4.34 -11.71
N ASP A 161 14.70 -4.22 -12.89
CA ASP A 161 14.26 -2.92 -13.39
C ASP A 161 13.03 -2.48 -12.60
N SER A 162 13.19 -1.38 -11.87
CA SER A 162 12.16 -0.83 -11.02
C SER A 162 11.77 0.57 -11.46
N ARG A 163 10.47 0.83 -11.41
CA ARG A 163 9.90 2.16 -11.49
C ARG A 163 10.19 2.90 -10.19
N ILE A 164 11.08 3.87 -10.30
CA ILE A 164 11.47 4.77 -9.22
C ILE A 164 10.56 5.98 -9.25
N VAL A 165 9.53 5.97 -8.42
CA VAL A 165 8.55 7.04 -8.32
C VAL A 165 9.13 8.16 -7.46
N SER A 166 9.05 9.40 -7.95
CA SER A 166 9.49 10.60 -7.24
C SER A 166 8.32 11.31 -6.58
N TYR A 167 8.44 11.59 -5.29
CA TYR A 167 7.46 12.36 -4.55
C TYR A 167 7.22 13.76 -5.13
N LYS A 168 8.29 14.44 -5.55
CA LYS A 168 8.20 15.76 -6.18
C LYS A 168 7.33 15.74 -7.43
N LYS A 169 7.45 14.68 -8.25
CA LYS A 169 6.66 14.53 -9.47
C LYS A 169 5.20 14.19 -9.16
N LEU A 170 4.95 13.32 -8.17
CA LEU A 170 3.60 13.06 -7.66
C LEU A 170 2.94 14.33 -7.13
N LYS A 171 3.66 15.13 -6.34
CA LYS A 171 3.14 16.40 -5.82
C LYS A 171 2.75 17.35 -6.95
N LYS A 172 3.55 17.42 -8.03
CA LYS A 172 3.22 18.25 -9.19
C LYS A 172 1.91 17.81 -9.86
N TYR A 173 1.67 16.50 -9.97
CA TYR A 173 0.44 15.95 -10.53
C TYR A 173 -0.82 16.35 -9.75
N PHE A 174 -0.78 16.24 -8.43
CA PHE A 174 -1.94 16.57 -7.60
C PHE A 174 -2.24 18.07 -7.47
N ASN A 175 -1.30 18.93 -7.88
CA ASN A 175 -1.44 20.39 -7.85
C ASN A 175 -1.93 20.99 -9.18
N GLN A 176 -2.21 20.16 -10.18
CA GLN A 176 -2.80 20.56 -11.46
C GLN A 176 -4.33 20.57 -11.37
#